data_AF-A0A3P6S8W0-F1
#
_entry.id   AF-A0A3P6S8W0-F1
#
_cell.length_a   1.000
_cell.length_b   1.000
_cell.length_c   1.000
_cell.angle_alpha   90.00
_cell.angle_beta   90.00
_cell.angle_gamma   90.00
#
_symmetry.space_group_name_H-M   'P 1'
#
loop_
_entity.id
_entity.type
_entity.pdbx_description
1 polymer ?
#
loop_
_entity_poly.entity_id
_entity_poly.type
_entity_poly.pdbx_seq_one_letter_code
_entity_poly.pdbx_strand_id
1 'polypeptide(L)'
;KDFYLGLPRDEHYRVARLVQPTMLESVYQIISSGQIFEFSWHCFISWFSCEFYKALRYPLWLSVLSEEMPYNNPAVREMENVAVLGIGTARGLANVILTIWKKNLINEEIWKRLSQPVEYAGDKVSCIKRYRGHGFYYAPHPIRQNTYIMLHPGHGKQNLIIDPFNKVVVVLIRNAILWKCNAFYESLNLANDIIRIVDMNT
;
A
#
# COMPACT_ATOMS: atom_id res chain seq x y z
N LYS A 1 0.79 -4.53 -21.41
CA LYS A 1 0.06 -4.97 -20.19
C LYS A 1 1.11 -4.93 -19.10
N ASP A 2 0.98 -4.04 -18.12
CA ASP A 2 2.12 -3.71 -17.25
C ASP A 2 1.81 -3.97 -15.77
N PHE A 3 0.79 -4.79 -15.51
CA PHE A 3 0.39 -5.24 -14.18
C PHE A 3 -0.13 -6.68 -14.27
N TYR A 4 0.34 -7.52 -13.36
CA TYR A 4 0.15 -8.97 -13.35
C TYR A 4 -0.24 -9.45 -11.95
N LEU A 5 -1.08 -10.48 -11.90
CA LEU A 5 -1.33 -11.31 -10.74
C LEU A 5 -0.79 -12.69 -11.12
N GLY A 6 0.31 -13.12 -10.50
CA GLY A 6 1.13 -14.21 -11.05
C GLY A 6 1.87 -13.76 -12.30
N LEU A 7 3.18 -13.57 -12.18
CA LEU A 7 4.01 -13.11 -13.30
C LEU A 7 4.37 -14.29 -14.22
N PRO A 8 4.14 -14.21 -15.54
CA PRO A 8 4.60 -15.20 -16.49
C PRO A 8 6.13 -15.34 -16.47
N ARG A 9 6.64 -16.57 -16.58
CA ARG A 9 8.06 -16.89 -16.43
C ARG A 9 8.98 -16.11 -17.36
N ASP A 10 8.52 -15.85 -18.58
CA ASP A 10 9.22 -15.07 -19.61
C ASP A 10 9.35 -13.58 -19.25
N GLU A 11 8.59 -13.08 -18.28
CA GLU A 11 8.59 -11.67 -17.86
C GLU A 11 9.50 -11.40 -16.64
N HIS A 12 10.13 -12.42 -16.06
CA HIS A 12 10.91 -12.27 -14.82
C HIS A 12 12.15 -11.39 -14.97
N TYR A 13 12.73 -11.33 -16.17
CA TYR A 13 13.99 -10.60 -16.44
C TYR A 13 13.87 -9.09 -16.23
N ARG A 14 12.66 -8.53 -16.34
CA ARG A 14 12.42 -7.09 -16.20
C ARG A 14 11.95 -6.67 -14.81
N VAL A 15 11.86 -7.60 -13.85
CA VAL A 15 11.39 -7.29 -12.49
C VAL A 15 12.54 -6.81 -11.63
N ALA A 16 12.41 -5.59 -11.11
CA ALA A 16 13.35 -5.07 -10.12
C ALA A 16 13.36 -5.97 -8.87
N ARG A 17 14.57 -6.28 -8.37
CA ARG A 17 14.71 -7.00 -7.10
C ARG A 17 14.30 -6.11 -5.94
N LEU A 18 13.48 -6.65 -5.05
CA LEU A 18 13.16 -6.02 -3.78
C LEU A 18 14.38 -6.08 -2.87
N VAL A 19 14.69 -4.96 -2.21
CA VAL A 19 15.84 -4.82 -1.31
C VAL A 19 15.32 -4.57 0.09
N GLN A 20 15.72 -5.44 1.02
CA GLN A 20 15.45 -5.24 2.44
C GLN A 20 16.44 -4.24 3.02
N PRO A 21 16.00 -3.38 3.96
CA PRO A 21 16.93 -2.57 4.71
C PRO A 21 17.80 -3.46 5.59
N THR A 22 19.05 -3.05 5.78
CA THR A 22 19.93 -3.65 6.79
C THR A 22 19.34 -3.47 8.20
N MET A 23 19.85 -4.23 9.17
CA MET A 23 19.44 -4.07 10.57
C MET A 23 19.64 -2.64 11.08
N LEU A 24 20.76 -1.99 10.74
CA LEU A 24 21.05 -0.61 11.14
C LEU A 24 20.08 0.39 10.51
N GLU A 25 19.82 0.26 9.20
CA GLU A 25 18.83 1.10 8.52
C GLU A 25 17.43 0.89 9.07
N SER A 26 17.06 -0.35 9.39
CA SER A 26 15.77 -0.68 10.00
C SER A 26 15.61 0.01 11.35
N VAL A 27 16.61 -0.10 12.24
CA VAL A 27 16.63 0.57 13.55
C VAL A 27 16.57 2.09 13.39
N TYR A 28 17.36 2.67 12.49
CA TYR A 28 17.33 4.11 12.21
C TYR A 28 15.96 4.58 11.72
N GLN A 29 15.35 3.86 10.77
CA GLN A 29 14.03 4.18 10.24
C GLN A 29 12.93 4.05 11.31
N ILE A 30 13.06 3.07 12.21
CA ILE A 30 12.17 2.87 13.35
C ILE A 30 12.26 4.07 14.31
N ILE A 31 13.45 4.40 14.79
CA ILE A 31 13.67 5.47 15.76
C ILE A 31 13.26 6.83 15.19
N SER A 32 13.63 7.11 13.93
CA SER A 32 13.39 8.40 13.29
C SER A 32 11.92 8.71 12.97
N SER A 33 11.01 7.74 13.09
CA SER A 33 9.62 7.91 12.64
C SER A 33 8.57 8.03 13.75
N GLY A 34 8.96 8.04 15.03
CA GLY A 34 8.15 8.46 16.20
C GLY A 34 6.94 7.57 16.53
N GLN A 35 6.04 7.31 15.57
CA GLN A 35 4.86 6.46 15.67
C GLN A 35 5.18 4.97 15.87
N ILE A 36 6.43 4.57 15.61
CA ILE A 36 6.87 3.20 15.87
C ILE A 36 7.07 2.95 17.37
N PHE A 37 7.11 3.99 18.22
CA PHE A 37 7.16 3.75 19.67
C PHE A 37 5.98 2.93 20.16
N GLU A 38 4.74 3.22 19.78
CA GLU A 38 3.56 2.45 20.22
C GLU A 38 3.59 1.00 19.70
N PHE A 39 3.96 0.80 18.43
CA PHE A 39 4.07 -0.53 17.82
C PHE A 39 5.22 -1.35 18.42
N SER A 40 6.43 -0.79 18.45
CA SER A 40 7.61 -1.45 19.01
C SER A 40 7.44 -1.70 20.50
N TRP A 41 6.81 -0.78 21.23
CA TRP A 41 6.42 -0.97 22.62
C TRP A 41 5.44 -2.14 22.74
N HIS A 42 4.36 -2.15 21.95
CA HIS A 42 3.36 -3.23 22.00
C HIS A 42 3.95 -4.61 21.68
N CYS A 43 4.81 -4.72 20.66
CA CYS A 43 5.44 -6.00 20.35
C CYS A 43 6.55 -6.38 21.35
N PHE A 44 7.25 -5.40 21.94
CA PHE A 44 8.22 -5.65 23.01
C PHE A 44 7.54 -6.16 24.29
N ILE A 45 6.49 -5.49 24.78
CA ILE A 45 5.73 -5.95 25.97
C ILE A 45 5.04 -7.29 25.72
N SER A 46 4.66 -7.56 24.47
CA SER A 46 4.05 -8.84 24.07
C SER A 46 5.08 -9.93 23.78
N TRP A 47 6.38 -9.72 24.08
CA TRP A 47 7.45 -10.68 23.82
C TRP A 47 7.48 -11.22 22.39
N PHE A 48 7.25 -10.35 21.39
CA PHE A 48 7.13 -10.69 19.97
C PHE A 48 6.03 -11.72 19.64
N SER A 49 5.08 -11.93 20.54
CA SER A 49 3.89 -12.78 20.32
C SER A 49 2.68 -12.00 19.78
N CYS A 50 2.87 -10.73 19.40
CA CYS A 50 1.84 -9.85 18.85
C CYS A 50 1.33 -10.37 17.48
N GLU A 51 0.05 -10.17 17.18
CA GLU A 51 -0.58 -10.66 15.93
C GLU A 51 0.10 -10.09 14.67
N PHE A 52 0.59 -8.85 14.73
CA PHE A 52 1.38 -8.28 13.64
C PHE A 52 2.61 -9.10 13.29
N TYR A 53 3.41 -9.48 14.30
CA TYR A 53 4.65 -10.22 14.09
C TYR A 53 4.36 -11.58 13.45
N LYS A 54 3.29 -12.25 13.90
CA LYS A 54 2.81 -13.50 13.29
C LYS A 54 2.39 -13.28 11.83
N ALA A 55 1.66 -12.22 11.54
CA ALA A 55 1.20 -11.89 10.19
C ALA A 55 2.35 -11.58 9.22
N LEU A 56 3.45 -10.99 9.69
CA LEU A 56 4.63 -10.74 8.86
C LEU A 56 5.46 -12.00 8.57
N ARG A 57 5.31 -13.06 9.38
CA ARG A 57 6.08 -14.31 9.29
C ARG A 57 5.32 -15.46 8.64
N TYR A 58 3.98 -15.40 8.60
CA TYR A 58 3.14 -16.47 8.09
C TYR A 58 2.46 -16.09 6.75
N PRO A 59 2.44 -16.99 5.76
CA PRO A 59 3.13 -18.28 5.72
C PRO A 59 4.64 -18.11 5.53
N LEU A 60 5.44 -19.08 5.98
CA LEU A 60 6.91 -18.98 6.03
C LEU A 60 7.53 -18.67 4.65
N TRP A 61 6.95 -19.18 3.57
CA TRP A 61 7.44 -18.95 2.20
C TRP A 61 7.09 -17.55 1.65
N LEU A 62 6.26 -16.76 2.35
CA LEU A 62 5.95 -15.35 2.08
C LEU A 62 6.46 -14.40 3.19
N SER A 63 7.20 -14.92 4.15
CA SER A 63 7.67 -14.16 5.31
C SER A 63 8.55 -12.98 4.89
N VAL A 64 8.09 -11.76 5.19
CA VAL A 64 8.86 -10.52 4.98
C VAL A 64 9.89 -10.26 6.08
N LEU A 65 9.97 -11.17 7.06
CA LEU A 65 10.99 -11.15 8.12
C LEU A 65 12.13 -12.14 7.87
N SER A 66 12.08 -12.88 6.76
CA SER A 66 13.17 -13.78 6.36
C SER A 66 14.40 -12.99 5.91
N GLU A 67 15.60 -13.56 6.02
CA GLU A 67 16.84 -12.91 5.56
C GLU A 67 16.77 -12.61 4.05
N GLU A 68 16.33 -13.60 3.27
CA GLU A 68 16.06 -13.42 1.85
C GLU A 68 14.62 -12.95 1.63
N MET A 69 14.46 -11.94 0.77
CA MET A 69 13.16 -11.42 0.40
C MET A 69 12.42 -12.45 -0.48
N PRO A 70 11.33 -13.10 0.00
CA PRO A 70 10.69 -14.23 -0.70
C PRO A 70 10.16 -13.84 -2.08
N TYR A 71 9.71 -12.59 -2.23
CA TYR A 71 9.20 -12.07 -3.52
C TYR A 71 10.28 -11.88 -4.58
N ASN A 72 11.57 -12.13 -4.26
CA ASN A 72 12.63 -12.24 -5.27
C ASN A 72 12.74 -13.63 -5.91
N ASN A 73 12.10 -14.65 -5.32
CA ASN A 73 12.07 -16.00 -5.87
C ASN A 73 11.08 -16.08 -7.06
N PRO A 74 11.52 -16.53 -8.25
CA PRO A 74 10.63 -16.74 -9.39
C PRO A 74 9.40 -17.61 -9.08
N ALA A 75 9.58 -18.72 -8.34
CA ALA A 75 8.46 -19.61 -8.01
C ALA A 75 7.39 -18.91 -7.17
N VAL A 76 7.77 -17.94 -6.34
CA VAL A 76 6.83 -17.11 -5.58
C VAL A 76 6.14 -16.11 -6.51
N ARG A 77 6.86 -15.47 -7.42
CA ARG A 77 6.31 -14.47 -8.35
C ARG A 77 5.31 -15.04 -9.34
N GLU A 78 5.47 -16.30 -9.74
CA GLU A 78 4.57 -17.00 -10.66
C GLU A 78 3.20 -17.32 -10.02
N MET A 79 3.10 -17.31 -8.68
CA MET A 79 1.84 -17.61 -8.00
C MET A 79 0.83 -16.47 -8.08
N GLU A 80 -0.43 -16.83 -8.29
CA GLU A 80 -1.55 -15.90 -8.24
C GLU A 80 -1.98 -15.66 -6.78
N ASN A 81 -1.57 -14.54 -6.20
CA ASN A 81 -2.06 -14.10 -4.89
C ASN A 81 -2.48 -12.63 -4.94
N VAL A 82 -3.80 -12.41 -4.84
CA VAL A 82 -4.42 -11.08 -4.96
C VAL A 82 -4.12 -10.15 -3.79
N ALA A 83 -3.64 -10.67 -2.65
CA ALA A 83 -3.35 -9.86 -1.47
C ALA A 83 -1.95 -9.22 -1.52
N VAL A 84 -0.95 -9.91 -2.07
CA VAL A 84 0.46 -9.48 -1.95
C VAL A 84 1.32 -9.66 -3.22
N LEU A 85 0.84 -10.36 -4.26
CA LEU A 85 1.61 -10.66 -5.48
C LEU A 85 1.13 -9.90 -6.72
N GLY A 86 0.77 -8.63 -6.55
CA GLY A 86 0.60 -7.70 -7.67
C GLY A 86 1.95 -7.21 -8.19
N ILE A 87 2.32 -7.56 -9.42
CA ILE A 87 3.61 -7.19 -10.02
C ILE A 87 3.37 -6.27 -11.22
N GLY A 88 3.95 -5.08 -11.19
CA GLY A 88 3.80 -4.14 -12.30
C GLY A 88 4.53 -2.82 -12.10
N THR A 89 4.29 -1.90 -13.03
CA THR A 89 4.80 -0.53 -12.97
C THR A 89 3.78 0.42 -12.32
N ALA A 90 4.24 1.57 -11.82
CA ALA A 90 3.34 2.58 -11.27
C ALA A 90 2.28 3.02 -12.31
N ARG A 91 2.72 3.19 -13.57
CA ARG A 91 1.86 3.46 -14.71
C ARG A 91 0.87 2.32 -14.98
N GLY A 92 1.34 1.08 -14.93
CA GLY A 92 0.51 -0.11 -15.12
C GLY A 92 -0.62 -0.20 -14.10
N LEU A 93 -0.30 -0.03 -12.82
CA LEU A 93 -1.30 -0.04 -11.75
C LEU A 93 -2.27 1.15 -11.84
N ALA A 94 -1.78 2.36 -12.14
CA ALA A 94 -2.65 3.52 -12.34
C ALA A 94 -3.63 3.29 -13.52
N ASN A 95 -3.13 2.69 -14.61
CA ASN A 95 -3.94 2.36 -15.78
C ASN A 95 -5.06 1.34 -15.48
N VAL A 96 -4.94 0.50 -14.46
CA VAL A 96 -6.03 -0.41 -14.05
C VAL A 96 -7.25 0.42 -13.65
N ILE A 97 -7.08 1.37 -12.72
CA ILE A 97 -8.16 2.23 -12.22
C ILE A 97 -8.71 3.12 -13.35
N LEU A 98 -7.81 3.73 -14.14
CA LEU A 98 -8.23 4.54 -15.30
C LEU A 98 -9.04 3.73 -16.32
N THR A 99 -8.71 2.45 -16.53
CA THR A 99 -9.45 1.57 -17.45
C THR A 99 -10.84 1.26 -16.90
N ILE A 100 -10.97 1.04 -15.59
CA ILE A 100 -12.27 0.83 -14.94
C ILE A 100 -13.19 2.03 -15.20
N TRP A 101 -12.70 3.26 -15.01
CA TRP A 101 -13.48 4.46 -15.34
C TRP A 101 -13.75 4.60 -16.84
N LYS A 102 -12.73 4.50 -17.70
CA LYS A 102 -12.88 4.70 -19.15
C LYS A 102 -13.85 3.71 -19.79
N LYS A 103 -13.90 2.48 -19.28
CA LYS A 103 -14.76 1.42 -19.82
C LYS A 103 -16.05 1.24 -19.01
N ASN A 104 -16.32 2.10 -18.03
CA ASN A 104 -17.49 2.01 -17.15
C ASN A 104 -17.68 0.60 -16.57
N LEU A 105 -16.59 -0.06 -16.15
CA LEU A 105 -16.64 -1.44 -15.62
C LEU A 105 -17.31 -1.50 -14.23
N ILE A 106 -17.37 -0.36 -13.55
CA ILE A 106 -18.05 -0.15 -12.29
C ILE A 106 -18.95 1.07 -12.47
N ASN A 107 -20.22 0.96 -12.08
CA ASN A 107 -21.19 2.04 -12.21
C ASN A 107 -20.99 3.12 -11.12
N GLU A 108 -21.62 4.28 -11.32
CA GLU A 108 -21.49 5.43 -10.41
C GLU A 108 -22.03 5.17 -9.00
N GLU A 109 -23.05 4.31 -8.86
CA GLU A 109 -23.59 3.92 -7.55
C GLU A 109 -22.55 3.15 -6.72
N ILE A 110 -21.86 2.19 -7.35
CA ILE A 110 -20.80 1.43 -6.70
C ILE A 110 -19.60 2.33 -6.41
N TRP A 111 -19.22 3.25 -7.30
CA TRP A 111 -18.17 4.23 -7.01
C TRP A 111 -18.51 5.10 -5.81
N LYS A 112 -19.76 5.58 -5.71
CA LYS A 112 -20.24 6.34 -4.55
C LYS A 112 -20.10 5.52 -3.27
N ARG A 113 -20.46 4.23 -3.28
CA ARG A 113 -20.29 3.34 -2.14
C ARG A 113 -18.81 3.11 -1.79
N LEU A 114 -17.98 2.82 -2.78
CA LEU A 114 -16.54 2.61 -2.59
C LEU A 114 -15.81 3.87 -2.10
N SER A 115 -16.31 5.07 -2.42
CA SER A 115 -15.69 6.33 -2.01
C SER A 115 -15.87 6.67 -0.52
N GLN A 116 -16.71 5.91 0.20
CA GLN A 116 -17.03 6.17 1.60
C GLN A 116 -16.45 5.08 2.50
N PRO A 117 -15.80 5.45 3.61
CA PRO A 117 -15.35 4.47 4.58
C PRO A 117 -16.55 3.81 5.27
N VAL A 118 -16.38 2.55 5.65
CA VAL A 118 -17.39 1.82 6.43
C VAL A 118 -17.28 2.18 7.91
N GLU A 119 -16.06 2.37 8.41
CA GLU A 119 -15.81 2.70 9.81
C GLU A 119 -14.47 3.43 10.04
N TYR A 120 -14.34 4.04 11.22
CA TYR A 120 -13.08 4.53 11.78
C TYR A 120 -12.70 3.71 13.01
N ALA A 121 -11.87 2.68 12.83
CA ALA A 121 -11.59 1.69 13.85
C ALA A 121 -10.10 1.38 13.97
N GLY A 122 -9.70 0.91 15.16
CA GLY A 122 -8.38 0.35 15.40
C GLY A 122 -8.30 -1.07 14.84
N ASP A 123 -7.19 -1.38 14.20
CA ASP A 123 -6.94 -2.73 13.70
C ASP A 123 -6.16 -3.56 14.73
N LYS A 124 -6.64 -4.77 15.04
CA LYS A 124 -6.01 -5.64 16.05
C LYS A 124 -4.64 -6.16 15.60
N VAL A 125 -4.46 -6.35 14.29
CA VAL A 125 -3.21 -6.90 13.75
C VAL A 125 -2.17 -5.80 13.65
N SER A 126 -2.45 -4.71 12.95
CA SER A 126 -1.51 -3.60 12.72
C SER A 126 -1.42 -2.57 13.84
N CYS A 127 -2.35 -2.60 14.80
CA CYS A 127 -2.50 -1.61 15.88
C CYS A 127 -2.74 -0.17 15.37
N ILE A 128 -3.05 0.00 14.08
CA ILE A 128 -3.23 1.29 13.44
C ILE A 128 -4.73 1.62 13.39
N LYS A 129 -5.08 2.84 13.83
CA LYS A 129 -6.45 3.38 13.73
C LYS A 129 -6.61 4.20 12.46
N ARG A 130 -7.49 3.77 11.56
CA ARG A 130 -7.75 4.42 10.27
C ARG A 130 -9.20 4.26 9.84
N TYR A 131 -9.61 5.10 8.89
CA TYR A 131 -10.83 4.86 8.13
C TYR A 131 -10.59 3.68 7.18
N ARG A 132 -11.52 2.72 7.14
CA ARG A 132 -11.40 1.50 6.33
C ARG A 132 -12.76 1.00 5.83
N GLY A 133 -12.73 0.16 4.80
CA GLY A 133 -13.93 -0.41 4.18
C GLY A 133 -13.68 -0.84 2.73
N HIS A 134 -14.44 -1.82 2.25
CA HIS A 134 -14.42 -2.26 0.84
C HIS A 134 -13.03 -2.66 0.28
N GLY A 135 -12.10 -3.08 1.15
CA GLY A 135 -10.73 -3.43 0.76
C GLY A 135 -9.77 -2.23 0.68
N PHE A 136 -10.21 -1.02 1.03
CA PHE A 136 -9.37 0.18 1.04
C PHE A 136 -9.25 0.78 2.44
N TYR A 137 -8.18 1.54 2.63
CA TYR A 137 -8.09 2.56 3.66
C TYR A 137 -8.51 3.91 3.09
N TYR A 138 -8.82 4.86 3.97
CA TYR A 138 -9.27 6.19 3.56
C TYR A 138 -8.57 7.28 4.34
N ALA A 139 -8.36 8.42 3.69
CA ALA A 139 -7.95 9.67 4.33
C ALA A 139 -8.92 10.79 3.92
N PRO A 140 -9.15 11.80 4.77
CA PRO A 140 -9.94 12.96 4.41
C PRO A 140 -9.42 13.59 3.11
N HIS A 141 -10.34 13.97 2.22
CA HIS A 141 -10.00 14.66 0.99
C HIS A 141 -9.33 16.01 1.33
N PRO A 142 -8.27 16.42 0.62
CA PRO A 142 -7.51 17.62 0.95
C PRO A 142 -8.24 18.97 0.76
N ILE A 143 -9.49 18.96 0.26
CA ILE A 143 -10.23 20.16 -0.20
C ILE A 143 -11.71 20.03 0.16
N ARG A 144 -12.34 18.91 -0.20
CA ARG A 144 -13.77 18.68 -0.03
C ARG A 144 -14.09 18.14 1.36
N GLN A 145 -15.04 18.76 2.05
CA GLN A 145 -15.50 18.30 3.37
C GLN A 145 -16.29 16.99 3.26
N ASN A 146 -16.19 16.13 4.27
CA ASN A 146 -16.91 14.84 4.36
C ASN A 146 -16.73 13.93 3.13
N THR A 147 -15.59 14.06 2.46
CA THR A 147 -15.19 13.19 1.35
C THR A 147 -13.81 12.63 1.64
N TYR A 148 -13.48 11.54 0.95
CA TYR A 148 -12.29 10.77 1.24
C TYR A 148 -11.56 10.42 -0.06
N ILE A 149 -10.24 10.37 0.04
CA ILE A 149 -9.39 9.68 -0.93
C ILE A 149 -9.22 8.23 -0.48
N MET A 150 -9.22 7.32 -1.45
CA MET A 150 -9.05 5.89 -1.21
C MET A 150 -7.57 5.54 -1.31
N LEU A 151 -7.10 4.69 -0.41
CA LEU A 151 -5.70 4.33 -0.24
C LEU A 151 -5.56 2.81 -0.18
N HIS A 152 -4.52 2.28 -0.82
CA HIS A 152 -4.14 0.88 -0.69
C HIS A 152 -2.61 0.76 -0.48
N PRO A 153 -2.11 1.14 0.71
CA PRO A 153 -0.69 1.03 1.03
C PRO A 153 -0.23 -0.43 1.05
N GLY A 154 0.94 -0.67 0.50
CA GLY A 154 1.62 -1.96 0.55
C GLY A 154 2.81 -1.95 1.49
N HIS A 155 3.31 -3.15 1.80
CA HIS A 155 4.58 -3.31 2.49
C HIS A 155 5.71 -2.57 1.75
N GLY A 156 6.68 -2.02 2.48
CA GLY A 156 7.72 -1.17 1.91
C GLY A 156 7.27 0.24 1.51
N LYS A 157 6.09 0.69 1.95
CA LYS A 157 5.59 2.08 1.75
C LYS A 157 5.36 2.45 0.28
N GLN A 158 5.05 1.45 -0.54
CA GLN A 158 4.35 1.68 -1.80
C GLN A 158 2.89 2.01 -1.54
N ASN A 159 2.25 2.74 -2.46
CA ASN A 159 0.88 3.19 -2.25
C ASN A 159 0.14 3.40 -3.57
N LEU A 160 -1.14 3.05 -3.57
CA LEU A 160 -2.13 3.42 -4.57
C LEU A 160 -3.09 4.40 -3.91
N ILE A 161 -3.22 5.59 -4.49
CA ILE A 161 -4.08 6.66 -4.00
C ILE A 161 -5.04 7.03 -5.12
N ILE A 162 -6.33 7.01 -4.81
CA ILE A 162 -7.42 7.25 -5.76
C ILE A 162 -8.27 8.38 -5.22
N ASP A 163 -8.37 9.45 -5.99
CA ASP A 163 -9.40 10.47 -5.82
C ASP A 163 -10.53 10.19 -6.82
N PRO A 164 -11.64 9.59 -6.34
CA PRO A 164 -12.75 9.25 -7.22
C PRO A 164 -13.51 10.48 -7.74
N PHE A 165 -13.35 11.65 -7.13
CA PHE A 165 -14.08 12.86 -7.50
C PHE A 165 -13.41 13.57 -8.68
N ASN A 166 -12.11 13.87 -8.56
CA ASN A 166 -11.35 14.47 -9.64
C ASN A 166 -10.84 13.44 -10.66
N LYS A 167 -11.13 12.15 -10.44
CA LYS A 167 -10.63 11.02 -11.23
C LYS A 167 -9.10 11.03 -11.36
N VAL A 168 -8.43 11.37 -10.26
CA VAL A 168 -6.97 11.39 -10.15
C VAL A 168 -6.49 10.10 -9.51
N VAL A 169 -5.44 9.50 -10.07
CA VAL A 169 -4.79 8.30 -9.52
C VAL A 169 -3.31 8.58 -9.37
N VAL A 170 -2.81 8.42 -8.15
CA VAL A 170 -1.39 8.56 -7.83
C VAL A 170 -0.88 7.23 -7.34
N VAL A 171 0.20 6.75 -7.96
CA VAL A 171 0.83 5.48 -7.60
C VAL A 171 2.30 5.71 -7.32
N LEU A 172 2.75 5.24 -6.16
CA LEU A 172 4.15 5.21 -5.77
C LEU A 172 4.60 3.76 -5.59
N ILE A 173 5.50 3.30 -6.46
CA ILE A 173 6.15 1.99 -6.35
C ILE A 173 7.64 2.20 -6.06
N ARG A 174 8.20 1.36 -5.21
CA ARG A 174 9.63 1.32 -4.90
C ARG A 174 10.09 -0.11 -4.72
N ASN A 175 11.37 -0.37 -5.01
CA ASN A 175 11.97 -1.68 -4.80
C ASN A 175 12.77 -1.77 -3.48
N ALA A 176 13.19 -0.63 -2.91
CA ALA A 176 13.76 -0.58 -1.56
C ALA A 176 12.64 -0.51 -0.52
N ILE A 177 12.58 -1.51 0.36
CA ILE A 177 11.59 -1.59 1.43
C ILE A 177 11.94 -0.58 2.52
N LEU A 178 10.98 0.29 2.87
CA LEU A 178 11.09 1.19 4.00
C LEU A 178 10.15 0.80 5.13
N TRP A 179 10.63 0.93 6.36
CA TRP A 179 9.84 0.83 7.58
C TRP A 179 9.43 2.20 8.14
N LYS A 180 10.06 3.27 7.67
CA LYS A 180 9.79 4.66 8.10
C LYS A 180 8.32 5.06 7.89
N CYS A 181 7.60 5.41 8.96
CA CYS A 181 6.19 5.84 8.85
C CYS A 181 6.00 7.08 7.97
N ASN A 182 6.92 8.04 8.03
CA ASN A 182 6.84 9.27 7.25
C ASN A 182 6.81 9.03 5.73
N ALA A 183 7.39 7.93 5.25
CA ALA A 183 7.37 7.59 3.83
C ALA A 183 5.95 7.28 3.29
N PHE A 184 5.02 6.85 4.16
CA PHE A 184 3.60 6.78 3.80
C PHE A 184 3.02 8.18 3.58
N TYR A 185 3.29 9.10 4.50
CA TYR A 185 2.81 10.48 4.43
C TYR A 185 3.44 11.27 3.27
N GLU A 186 4.68 10.96 2.87
CA GLU A 186 5.28 11.53 1.66
C GLU A 186 4.42 11.25 0.42
N SER A 187 3.97 10.01 0.23
CA SER A 187 3.09 9.65 -0.90
C SER A 187 1.73 10.34 -0.80
N LEU A 188 1.19 10.48 0.41
CA LEU A 188 -0.10 11.11 0.66
C LEU A 188 -0.05 12.62 0.42
N ASN A 189 1.00 13.29 0.89
CA ASN A 189 1.21 14.72 0.70
C ASN A 189 1.41 15.04 -0.77
N LEU A 190 2.22 14.27 -1.49
CA LEU A 190 2.38 14.40 -2.94
C LEU A 190 1.03 14.28 -3.66
N ALA A 191 0.21 13.28 -3.30
CA ALA A 191 -1.11 13.12 -3.90
C ALA A 191 -2.04 14.30 -3.57
N ASN A 192 -2.01 14.79 -2.34
CA ASN A 192 -2.80 15.95 -1.91
C ASN A 192 -2.42 17.21 -2.70
N ASP A 193 -1.14 17.44 -2.93
CA ASP A 193 -0.64 18.58 -3.71
C ASP A 193 -1.08 18.48 -5.17
N ILE A 194 -0.96 17.29 -5.77
CA ILE A 194 -1.46 17.03 -7.13
C ILE A 194 -2.97 17.29 -7.23
N ILE A 195 -3.76 16.79 -6.28
CA ILE A 195 -5.21 16.99 -6.25
C ILE A 195 -5.57 18.47 -6.16
N ARG A 196 -4.88 19.25 -5.31
CA ARG A 196 -5.06 20.70 -5.21
C ARG A 196 -4.77 21.41 -6.52
N ILE A 197 -3.69 21.04 -7.20
CA ILE A 197 -3.31 21.64 -8.48
C ILE A 197 -4.34 21.30 -9.56
N VAL A 198 -4.80 20.05 -9.64
CA VAL A 198 -5.79 19.63 -10.64
C VAL A 198 -7.12 20.36 -10.42
N ASP A 199 -7.60 20.43 -9.17
CA ASP A 199 -8.87 21.08 -8.82
C ASP A 199 -8.87 22.59 -9.17
N MET A 200 -7.73 23.28 -9.00
CA MET A 200 -7.59 24.69 -9.39
C MET A 200 -7.65 24.94 -10.91
N ASN A 201 -7.42 23.90 -11.73
CA ASN A 201 -7.36 24.00 -13.19
C ASN A 201 -8.62 23.48 -13.89
N THR A 202 -9.63 23.05 -13.13
CA THR A 202 -10.95 22.58 -13.60
C THR A 202 -12.05 23.52 -13.17
#